data_AF-A0A7C3PF59-F1
#
_entry.id   AF-A0A7C3PF59-F1
#
_cell.length_a   1.000
_cell.length_b   1.000
_cell.length_c   1.000
_cell.angle_alpha   90.00
_cell.angle_beta   90.00
_cell.angle_gamma   90.00
#
_symmetry.space_group_name_H-M   'P 1'
#
loop_
_entity.id
_entity.type
_entity.pdbx_description
1 polymer ?
#
loop_
_entity_poly.entity_id
_entity_poly.type
_entity_poly.pdbx_seq_one_letter_code
_entity_poly.pdbx_strand_id
1 'polypeptide(L)'
;MGTLTLNQRHRIYRRAAERTGIHSPLLTALYRVQCKPRLADGETGLGISPAHQIALQQIMTFKQQVEVAASTLRALTSQLTVAGWKGKEIWDSVTGSYTDAFVQTVAQGFLAPANDVTAARLESCHANKLLDAYRQECQMPELPLDQSFLETVLLEFVAQVPVHYLSLPPQQAALLEAVRLWFKQDDRAQALAILLPNATAPVDDFEGDRALLRAIQPFAEEYAGYPHQREALLLLVQRWRQLATREQAIATLAVDRSPAVSPKTFDAALMTLIQQIPYRYEKKSEQRSALLESFQQWQQLETRGDAMIVLGVNPALFATETPDPDELAAAANLVDRALLDFFARLPATYQGTEQQRSALFQLAQRWYQLLDREQTIWFLARELNQQATTQHPDLPPLRPPEQSRLTRPSNWTPTNLQLDVPIVPGGDFLWADATQVGVFLPTNQASVDAIIEMAGAFQSVQDRLERSLRILYWYCPVIEGLGRGLADYFALGDAIAFYCPGYTAAQLYWFLDAWWLGGLGYSQQFPYLCFIDNRSYRARWYLDH
;
A
#
# COMPACT_ATOMS: atom_id res chain seq x y z
N MET A 1 -31.06 5.66 9.43
CA MET A 1 -29.63 5.63 9.07
C MET A 1 -28.86 5.31 10.33
N GLY A 2 -27.93 4.34 10.27
CA GLY A 2 -27.13 3.95 11.43
C GLY A 2 -25.95 4.89 11.62
N THR A 3 -25.61 5.20 12.88
CA THR A 3 -24.45 6.05 13.20
C THR A 3 -23.13 5.30 12.98
N LEU A 4 -22.10 6.02 12.56
CA LEU A 4 -20.74 5.50 12.44
C LEU A 4 -20.21 5.05 13.82
N THR A 5 -19.51 3.93 13.84
CA THR A 5 -18.75 3.49 15.01
C THR A 5 -17.52 4.38 15.21
N LEU A 6 -16.94 4.35 16.41
CA LEU A 6 -15.71 5.09 16.71
C LEU A 6 -14.57 4.74 15.73
N ASN A 7 -14.37 3.46 15.44
CA ASN A 7 -13.32 2.99 14.53
C ASN A 7 -13.54 3.47 13.10
N GLN A 8 -14.79 3.44 12.61
CA GLN A 8 -15.13 3.98 11.29
C GLN A 8 -14.82 5.49 11.21
N ARG A 9 -15.14 6.27 12.26
CA ARG A 9 -14.79 7.70 12.30
C ARG A 9 -13.28 7.93 12.30
N HIS A 10 -12.54 7.23 13.16
CA HIS A 10 -11.06 7.33 13.22
C HIS A 10 -10.39 7.03 11.88
N ARG A 11 -10.92 6.05 11.14
CA ARG A 11 -10.45 5.71 9.79
C ARG A 11 -10.67 6.85 8.80
N ILE A 12 -11.85 7.48 8.82
CA ILE A 12 -12.15 8.65 7.97
C ILE A 12 -11.24 9.83 8.33
N TYR A 13 -11.02 10.10 9.62
CA TYR A 13 -10.09 11.14 10.07
C TYR A 13 -8.66 10.88 9.58
N ARG A 14 -8.17 9.65 9.69
CA ARG A 14 -6.82 9.28 9.25
C ARG A 14 -6.64 9.47 7.74
N ARG A 15 -7.61 9.02 6.92
CA ARG A 15 -7.56 9.21 5.46
C ARG A 15 -7.51 10.69 5.09
N ALA A 16 -8.34 11.53 5.71
CA ALA A 16 -8.35 12.97 5.44
C ALA A 16 -7.05 13.65 5.91
N ALA A 17 -6.51 13.22 7.04
CA ALA A 17 -5.23 13.71 7.57
C ALA A 17 -4.04 13.35 6.67
N GLU A 18 -3.95 12.09 6.22
CA GLU A 18 -2.94 11.64 5.23
C GLU A 18 -3.06 12.42 3.91
N ARG A 19 -4.29 12.76 3.50
CA ARG A 19 -4.54 13.59 2.31
C ARG A 19 -4.04 15.02 2.49
N THR A 20 -4.17 15.65 3.65
CA THR A 20 -3.82 17.08 3.78
C THR A 20 -2.53 17.36 4.55
N GLY A 21 -1.87 16.34 5.11
CA GLY A 21 -0.65 16.49 5.90
C GLY A 21 -0.90 17.18 7.24
N ILE A 22 -2.08 16.96 7.83
CA ILE A 22 -2.42 17.45 9.18
C ILE A 22 -2.41 16.30 10.18
N HIS A 23 -2.36 16.63 11.47
CA HIS A 23 -2.40 15.61 12.52
C HIS A 23 -3.84 15.16 12.80
N SER A 24 -4.16 13.90 12.53
CA SER A 24 -5.54 13.36 12.63
C SER A 24 -6.25 13.56 13.99
N PRO A 25 -5.57 13.52 15.16
CA PRO A 25 -6.18 13.82 16.46
C PRO A 25 -6.91 15.15 16.53
N LEU A 26 -6.50 16.15 15.74
CA LEU A 26 -7.18 17.45 15.70
C LEU A 26 -8.59 17.35 15.10
N LEU A 27 -8.79 16.47 14.11
CA LEU A 27 -10.13 16.22 13.53
C LEU A 27 -11.04 15.54 14.54
N THR A 28 -10.52 14.56 15.31
CA THR A 28 -11.27 13.92 16.40
C THR A 28 -11.65 14.93 17.48
N ALA A 29 -10.71 15.79 17.88
CA ALA A 29 -10.95 16.83 18.87
C ALA A 29 -12.00 17.86 18.39
N LEU A 30 -11.92 18.29 17.13
CA LEU A 30 -12.91 19.18 16.52
C LEU A 30 -14.31 18.55 16.54
N TYR A 31 -14.44 17.28 16.13
CA TYR A 31 -15.71 16.57 16.18
C TYR A 31 -16.30 16.57 17.60
N ARG A 32 -15.50 16.21 18.61
CA ARG A 32 -15.94 16.13 20.01
C ARG A 32 -16.44 17.46 20.58
N VAL A 33 -15.83 18.57 20.15
CA VAL A 33 -16.14 19.90 20.70
C VAL A 33 -17.24 20.61 19.91
N GLN A 34 -17.27 20.43 18.58
CA GLN A 34 -18.22 21.11 17.72
C GLN A 34 -19.59 20.41 17.70
N CYS A 35 -19.61 19.09 17.42
CA CYS A 35 -20.83 18.29 17.27
C CYS A 35 -21.94 18.96 16.41
N LYS A 36 -21.55 19.70 15.35
CA LYS A 36 -22.46 20.45 14.48
C LYS A 36 -21.80 20.73 13.13
N PRO A 37 -22.55 20.98 12.03
CA PRO A 37 -24.02 20.93 11.94
C PRO A 37 -24.56 19.50 12.01
N ARG A 38 -25.89 19.33 12.09
CA ARG A 38 -26.51 18.02 11.84
C ARG A 38 -26.46 17.73 10.34
N LEU A 39 -26.09 16.51 9.99
CA LEU A 39 -25.79 16.10 8.62
C LEU A 39 -26.92 15.26 8.02
N ALA A 40 -26.95 15.15 6.69
CA ALA A 40 -27.97 14.42 5.95
C ALA A 40 -27.90 12.90 6.18
N ASP A 41 -26.73 12.38 6.55
CA ASP A 41 -26.49 10.97 6.89
C ASP A 41 -26.82 10.65 8.37
N GLY A 42 -27.33 11.61 9.13
CA GLY A 42 -27.71 11.46 10.54
C GLY A 42 -26.57 11.68 11.54
N GLU A 43 -25.36 11.94 11.06
CA GLU A 43 -24.20 12.29 11.89
C GLU A 43 -24.19 13.78 12.27
N THR A 44 -23.21 14.17 13.09
CA THR A 44 -22.87 15.57 13.37
C THR A 44 -21.52 15.93 12.77
N GLY A 45 -21.39 17.17 12.28
CA GLY A 45 -20.19 17.68 11.63
C GLY A 45 -19.09 18.15 12.58
N LEU A 46 -18.03 18.68 11.97
CA LEU A 46 -16.81 19.16 12.62
C LEU A 46 -16.76 20.69 12.72
N GLY A 47 -17.91 21.35 12.63
CA GLY A 47 -18.03 22.81 12.64
C GLY A 47 -17.68 23.45 11.30
N ILE A 48 -17.84 22.73 10.18
CA ILE A 48 -17.64 23.28 8.84
C ILE A 48 -18.96 23.80 8.27
N SER A 49 -18.93 25.05 7.81
CA SER A 49 -20.02 25.74 7.14
C SER A 49 -19.64 26.09 5.70
N PRO A 50 -20.61 26.19 4.77
CA PRO A 50 -20.33 26.56 3.39
C PRO A 50 -19.67 27.94 3.33
N ALA A 51 -18.67 28.08 2.46
CA ALA A 51 -18.03 29.35 2.19
C ALA A 51 -17.45 29.33 0.77
N HIS A 52 -17.50 30.49 0.11
CA HIS A 52 -16.96 30.69 -1.24
C HIS A 52 -17.50 29.65 -2.23
N GLN A 53 -16.62 28.79 -2.76
CA GLN A 53 -16.95 27.80 -3.78
C GLN A 53 -17.41 26.45 -3.21
N ILE A 54 -17.33 26.26 -1.88
CA ILE A 54 -17.83 25.05 -1.23
C ILE A 54 -19.33 25.19 -0.99
N ALA A 55 -20.11 24.48 -1.80
CA ALA A 55 -21.56 24.44 -1.69
C ALA A 55 -22.01 23.58 -0.50
N LEU A 56 -23.22 23.84 0.00
CA LEU A 56 -23.77 23.10 1.13
C LEU A 56 -23.77 21.58 0.88
N GLN A 57 -24.17 21.14 -0.32
CA GLN A 57 -24.24 19.72 -0.68
C GLN A 57 -22.89 18.99 -0.60
N GLN A 58 -21.78 19.72 -0.67
CA GLN A 58 -20.42 19.16 -0.59
C GLN A 58 -19.94 18.95 0.84
N ILE A 59 -20.74 19.31 1.86
CA ILE A 59 -20.43 19.16 3.29
C ILE A 59 -21.62 18.59 4.09
N MET A 60 -22.54 17.89 3.44
CA MET A 60 -23.76 17.36 4.05
C MET A 60 -23.60 15.95 4.64
N THR A 61 -22.48 15.27 4.40
CA THR A 61 -22.17 13.97 5.02
C THR A 61 -20.97 14.07 5.95
N PHE A 62 -20.82 13.10 6.85
CA PHE A 62 -19.71 13.08 7.78
C PHE A 62 -18.35 12.99 7.09
N LYS A 63 -18.22 12.12 6.07
CA LYS A 63 -16.99 12.00 5.25
C LYS A 63 -16.62 13.35 4.63
N GLN A 64 -17.59 14.01 4.02
CA GLN A 64 -17.42 15.34 3.42
C GLN A 64 -17.01 16.42 4.44
N GLN A 65 -17.66 16.47 5.60
CA GLN A 65 -17.29 17.38 6.69
C GLN A 65 -15.84 17.17 7.13
N VAL A 66 -15.40 15.92 7.27
CA VAL A 66 -14.02 15.61 7.65
C VAL A 66 -13.03 16.01 6.57
N GLU A 67 -13.33 15.70 5.30
CA GLU A 67 -12.46 16.04 4.18
C GLU A 67 -12.28 17.55 4.05
N VAL A 68 -13.36 18.33 4.08
CA VAL A 68 -13.28 19.80 4.00
C VAL A 68 -12.67 20.41 5.26
N ALA A 69 -12.92 19.84 6.46
CA ALA A 69 -12.25 20.29 7.68
C ALA A 69 -10.73 20.13 7.57
N ALA A 70 -10.26 19.01 7.03
CA ALA A 70 -8.84 18.75 6.85
C ALA A 70 -8.19 19.73 5.86
N SER A 71 -8.86 20.05 4.75
CA SER A 71 -8.41 21.08 3.79
C SER A 71 -8.40 22.47 4.41
N THR A 72 -9.43 22.80 5.19
CA THR A 72 -9.57 24.09 5.89
C THR A 72 -8.48 24.31 6.92
N LEU A 73 -8.09 23.28 7.69
CA LEU A 73 -6.96 23.33 8.61
C LEU A 73 -5.63 23.53 7.89
N ARG A 74 -5.42 22.86 6.74
CA ARG A 74 -4.22 23.08 5.91
C ARG A 74 -4.17 24.51 5.36
N ALA A 75 -5.30 25.07 4.94
CA ALA A 75 -5.41 26.46 4.52
C ALA A 75 -5.04 27.44 5.65
N LEU A 76 -5.55 27.20 6.88
CA LEU A 76 -5.18 27.96 8.06
C LEU A 76 -3.66 27.91 8.32
N THR A 77 -3.05 26.71 8.33
CA THR A 77 -1.60 26.59 8.55
C THR A 77 -0.79 27.36 7.49
N SER A 78 -1.28 27.39 6.25
CA SER A 78 -0.65 28.11 5.15
C SER A 78 -0.76 29.62 5.33
N GLN A 79 -1.92 30.12 5.76
CA GLN A 79 -2.10 31.53 6.08
C GLN A 79 -1.22 31.97 7.25
N LEU A 80 -1.12 31.16 8.32
CA LEU A 80 -0.24 31.46 9.45
C LEU A 80 1.23 31.49 9.04
N THR A 81 1.64 30.58 8.16
CA THR A 81 3.00 30.56 7.59
C THR A 81 3.29 31.84 6.81
N VAL A 82 2.36 32.30 5.96
CA VAL A 82 2.47 33.59 5.25
C VAL A 82 2.49 34.77 6.21
N ALA A 83 1.75 34.68 7.32
CA ALA A 83 1.78 35.67 8.40
C ALA A 83 3.05 35.62 9.27
N GLY A 84 4.02 34.75 8.93
CA GLY A 84 5.35 34.71 9.55
C GLY A 84 5.53 33.64 10.63
N TRP A 85 4.51 32.83 10.93
CA TRP A 85 4.63 31.75 11.91
C TRP A 85 5.68 30.73 11.47
N LYS A 86 6.53 30.34 12.40
CA LYS A 86 7.57 29.32 12.23
C LYS A 86 7.02 27.93 12.56
N GLY A 87 7.68 26.88 12.05
CA GLY A 87 7.29 25.49 12.31
C GLY A 87 7.08 25.19 13.80
N LYS A 88 8.02 25.60 14.64
CA LYS A 88 7.96 25.45 16.11
C LYS A 88 6.81 26.17 16.82
N GLU A 89 6.20 27.17 16.17
CA GLU A 89 5.05 27.88 16.72
C GLU A 89 3.74 27.15 16.38
N ILE A 90 3.76 26.32 15.34
CA ILE A 90 2.62 25.50 14.91
C ILE A 90 2.71 24.09 15.53
N TRP A 91 3.90 23.50 15.54
CA TRP A 91 4.17 22.12 15.95
C TRP A 91 5.22 22.07 17.05
N ASP A 92 4.93 21.31 18.10
CA ASP A 92 5.87 20.97 19.15
C ASP A 92 6.50 19.60 18.84
N SER A 93 7.78 19.62 18.45
CA SER A 93 8.53 18.42 18.10
C SER A 93 8.85 17.53 19.31
N VAL A 94 8.79 18.04 20.55
CA VAL A 94 9.05 17.25 21.76
C VAL A 94 7.82 16.42 22.13
N THR A 95 6.63 17.03 22.10
CA THR A 95 5.38 16.31 22.38
C THR A 95 4.84 15.57 21.16
N GLY A 96 5.34 15.87 19.95
CA GLY A 96 4.85 15.29 18.71
C GLY A 96 3.40 15.72 18.42
N SER A 97 3.07 16.97 18.73
CA SER A 97 1.70 17.49 18.62
C SER A 97 1.68 18.98 18.25
N TYR A 98 0.56 19.49 17.71
CA TYR A 98 0.34 20.93 17.59
C TYR A 98 0.50 21.67 18.91
N THR A 99 1.07 22.88 18.85
CA THR A 99 1.22 23.74 20.01
C THR A 99 -0.13 24.21 20.56
N ASP A 100 -0.17 24.54 21.85
CA ASP A 100 -1.33 25.17 22.48
C ASP A 100 -1.78 26.43 21.72
N ALA A 101 -0.83 27.26 21.29
CA ALA A 101 -1.10 28.50 20.56
C ALA A 101 -1.83 28.22 19.24
N PHE A 102 -1.37 27.24 18.47
CA PHE A 102 -2.03 26.85 17.22
C PHE A 102 -3.44 26.31 17.48
N VAL A 103 -3.62 25.43 18.46
CA VAL A 103 -4.94 24.86 18.79
C VAL A 103 -5.91 25.96 19.25
N GLN A 104 -5.44 26.95 19.99
CA GLN A 104 -6.23 28.13 20.35
C GLN A 104 -6.62 28.95 19.12
N THR A 105 -5.72 29.15 18.16
CA THR A 105 -6.03 29.82 16.88
C THR A 105 -7.09 29.04 16.10
N VAL A 106 -7.01 27.71 16.02
CA VAL A 106 -8.05 26.87 15.41
C VAL A 106 -9.42 27.10 16.06
N ALA A 107 -9.46 27.19 17.40
CA ALA A 107 -10.70 27.39 18.14
C ALA A 107 -11.35 28.77 17.89
N GLN A 108 -10.61 29.78 17.45
CA GLN A 108 -11.16 31.08 17.08
C GLN A 108 -12.03 31.02 15.81
N GLY A 109 -11.97 29.91 15.08
CA GLY A 109 -12.59 29.76 13.77
C GLY A 109 -11.70 30.31 12.66
N PHE A 110 -12.06 29.99 11.43
CA PHE A 110 -11.27 30.37 10.26
C PHE A 110 -12.18 30.55 9.05
N LEU A 111 -11.98 31.64 8.32
CA LEU A 111 -12.59 31.85 7.01
C LEU A 111 -11.46 31.83 5.98
N ALA A 112 -11.43 30.78 5.16
CA ALA A 112 -10.45 30.68 4.09
C ALA A 112 -10.53 31.87 3.12
N PRO A 113 -9.42 32.25 2.46
CA PRO A 113 -9.44 33.21 1.36
C PRO A 113 -10.39 32.80 0.24
N ALA A 114 -11.00 33.76 -0.46
CA ALA A 114 -12.01 33.50 -1.48
C ALA A 114 -11.51 32.72 -2.71
N ASN A 115 -10.19 32.68 -2.92
CA ASN A 115 -9.53 31.94 -3.98
C ASN A 115 -9.19 30.48 -3.61
N ASP A 116 -9.37 30.08 -2.34
CA ASP A 116 -9.22 28.67 -1.96
C ASP A 116 -10.51 27.91 -2.28
N VAL A 117 -10.43 27.01 -3.26
CA VAL A 117 -11.57 26.23 -3.76
C VAL A 117 -11.81 24.95 -2.96
N THR A 118 -10.96 24.65 -1.98
CA THR A 118 -10.94 23.37 -1.24
C THR A 118 -11.21 23.55 0.25
N ALA A 119 -11.08 24.78 0.75
CA ALA A 119 -11.33 25.15 2.13
C ALA A 119 -12.66 25.89 2.29
N ALA A 120 -13.32 25.68 3.42
CA ALA A 120 -14.58 26.32 3.75
C ALA A 120 -14.41 27.18 5.01
N ARG A 121 -15.53 27.51 5.68
CA ARG A 121 -15.50 28.20 6.97
C ARG A 121 -15.46 27.18 8.10
N LEU A 122 -14.49 27.33 8.99
CA LEU A 122 -14.46 26.68 10.29
C LEU A 122 -15.12 27.61 11.33
N GLU A 123 -16.17 27.14 11.97
CA GLU A 123 -16.83 27.89 13.04
C GLU A 123 -15.99 27.93 14.32
N SER A 124 -16.11 29.00 15.09
CA SER A 124 -15.45 29.11 16.38
C SER A 124 -15.99 28.12 17.42
N CYS A 125 -15.15 27.73 18.37
CA CYS A 125 -15.50 26.86 19.49
C CYS A 125 -14.73 27.23 20.77
N HIS A 126 -14.98 26.48 21.85
CA HIS A 126 -14.32 26.73 23.13
C HIS A 126 -12.87 26.24 23.12
N ALA A 127 -11.92 27.17 23.12
CA ALA A 127 -10.49 26.88 23.03
C ALA A 127 -9.98 25.86 24.07
N ASN A 128 -10.32 26.04 25.35
CA ASN A 128 -9.88 25.10 26.40
C ASN A 128 -10.43 23.69 26.19
N LYS A 129 -11.71 23.57 25.78
CA LYS A 129 -12.31 22.26 25.49
C LYS A 129 -11.64 21.59 24.30
N LEU A 130 -11.29 22.35 23.26
CA LEU A 130 -10.58 21.83 22.09
C LEU A 130 -9.18 21.35 22.45
N LEU A 131 -8.46 22.14 23.25
CA LEU A 131 -7.13 21.78 23.71
C LEU A 131 -7.13 20.52 24.58
N ASP A 132 -8.06 20.42 25.53
CA ASP A 132 -8.20 19.23 26.38
C ASP A 132 -8.55 17.99 25.56
N ALA A 133 -9.51 18.11 24.63
CA ALA A 133 -9.90 17.02 23.75
C ALA A 133 -8.72 16.59 22.84
N TYR A 134 -7.95 17.54 22.32
CA TYR A 134 -6.78 17.27 21.48
C TYR A 134 -5.67 16.56 22.26
N ARG A 135 -5.37 17.00 23.48
CA ARG A 135 -4.37 16.36 24.34
C ARG A 135 -4.74 14.92 24.70
N GLN A 136 -6.01 14.66 24.97
CA GLN A 136 -6.50 13.29 25.22
C GLN A 136 -6.28 12.39 24.00
N GLU A 137 -6.51 12.89 22.79
CA GLU A 137 -6.29 12.13 21.56
C GLU A 137 -4.81 11.95 21.20
N CYS A 138 -3.94 12.87 21.62
CA CYS A 138 -2.50 12.78 21.43
C CYS A 138 -1.78 11.86 22.42
N GLN A 139 -2.48 11.28 23.41
CA GLN A 139 -1.88 10.28 24.30
C GLN A 139 -1.57 9.00 23.52
N MET A 140 -0.38 8.96 22.93
CA MET A 140 0.14 7.83 22.19
C MET A 140 0.67 6.75 23.15
N PRO A 141 0.60 5.46 22.79
CA PRO A 141 1.44 4.46 23.45
C PRO A 141 2.91 4.84 23.32
N GLU A 142 3.74 4.49 24.32
CA GLU A 142 5.17 4.81 24.35
C GLU A 142 5.84 4.42 23.02
N LEU A 143 6.25 5.42 22.25
CA LEU A 143 7.04 5.22 21.04
C LEU A 143 8.51 5.03 21.43
N PRO A 144 9.26 4.16 20.72
CA PRO A 144 10.66 3.86 21.05
C PRO A 144 11.63 5.02 20.80
N LEU A 145 11.16 6.10 20.16
CA LEU A 145 11.94 7.27 19.80
C LEU A 145 11.39 8.50 20.50
N ASP A 146 12.31 9.29 21.05
CA ASP A 146 12.02 10.69 21.36
C ASP A 146 11.60 11.42 20.08
N GLN A 147 10.47 12.12 20.14
CA GLN A 147 9.92 12.88 19.01
C GLN A 147 10.87 14.00 18.55
N SER A 148 11.76 14.46 19.44
CA SER A 148 12.82 15.42 19.13
C SER A 148 13.87 14.85 18.18
N PHE A 149 14.19 13.55 18.31
CA PHE A 149 15.17 12.85 17.49
C PHE A 149 14.60 12.43 16.12
N LEU A 150 13.27 12.32 16.01
CA LEU A 150 12.61 11.88 14.79
C LEU A 150 12.92 12.78 13.59
N GLU A 151 13.00 14.11 13.78
CA GLU A 151 13.27 15.03 12.67
C GLU A 151 14.66 14.82 12.08
N THR A 152 15.68 14.70 12.93
CA THR A 152 17.04 14.41 12.49
C THR A 152 17.10 13.15 11.65
N VAL A 153 16.44 12.07 12.11
CA VAL A 153 16.45 10.80 11.38
C VAL A 153 15.66 10.87 10.06
N LEU A 154 14.55 11.62 10.02
CA LEU A 154 13.81 11.84 8.77
C LEU A 154 14.65 12.59 7.73
N LEU A 155 15.43 13.57 8.17
CA LEU A 155 16.33 14.34 7.30
C LEU A 155 17.51 13.49 6.82
N GLU A 156 18.10 12.66 7.71
CA GLU A 156 19.13 11.68 7.33
C GLU A 156 18.61 10.67 6.29
N PHE A 157 17.36 10.23 6.44
CA PHE A 157 16.71 9.30 5.51
C PHE A 157 16.53 9.93 4.12
N VAL A 158 15.90 11.11 4.05
CA VAL A 158 15.58 11.77 2.76
C VAL A 158 16.85 12.20 2.01
N ALA A 159 17.92 12.58 2.71
CA ALA A 159 19.20 12.92 2.08
C ALA A 159 19.84 11.74 1.33
N GLN A 160 19.59 10.50 1.78
CA GLN A 160 20.13 9.28 1.16
C GLN A 160 19.23 8.70 0.06
N VAL A 161 17.98 9.15 -0.05
CA VAL A 161 17.00 8.63 -1.01
C VAL A 161 17.50 8.60 -2.46
N PRO A 162 18.14 9.66 -3.00
CA PRO A 162 18.61 9.64 -4.38
C PRO A 162 19.62 8.53 -4.69
N VAL A 163 20.43 8.12 -3.72
CA VAL A 163 21.45 7.07 -3.88
C VAL A 163 20.83 5.67 -3.86
N HIS A 164 19.71 5.50 -3.18
CA HIS A 164 19.03 4.21 -3.01
C HIS A 164 17.76 4.06 -3.87
N TYR A 165 17.53 4.99 -4.77
CA TYR A 165 16.40 4.95 -5.68
C TYR A 165 16.65 3.95 -6.82
N LEU A 166 15.75 2.97 -6.93
CA LEU A 166 15.80 1.89 -7.93
C LEU A 166 14.57 1.94 -8.87
N SER A 167 13.86 3.07 -8.89
CA SER A 167 12.65 3.26 -9.69
C SER A 167 11.55 2.23 -9.42
N LEU A 168 11.48 1.68 -8.20
CA LEU A 168 10.44 0.71 -7.84
C LEU A 168 9.08 1.42 -7.66
N PRO A 169 7.93 0.83 -8.06
CA PRO A 169 6.61 1.41 -7.85
C PRO A 169 6.34 1.93 -6.43
N PRO A 170 6.68 1.21 -5.34
CA PRO A 170 6.52 1.77 -3.99
C PRO A 170 7.41 2.98 -3.72
N GLN A 171 8.61 3.07 -4.31
CA GLN A 171 9.48 4.24 -4.18
C GLN A 171 8.92 5.43 -4.96
N GLN A 172 8.51 5.24 -6.21
CA GLN A 172 7.83 6.25 -7.03
C GLN A 172 6.60 6.81 -6.32
N ALA A 173 5.73 5.93 -5.81
CA ALA A 173 4.54 6.32 -5.06
C ALA A 173 4.90 7.08 -3.78
N ALA A 174 5.93 6.65 -3.05
CA ALA A 174 6.39 7.32 -1.83
C ALA A 174 6.92 8.73 -2.11
N LEU A 175 7.76 8.88 -3.16
CA LEU A 175 8.27 10.18 -3.59
C LEU A 175 7.12 11.10 -4.03
N LEU A 176 6.19 10.59 -4.83
CA LEU A 176 5.07 11.38 -5.34
C LEU A 176 4.15 11.85 -4.20
N GLU A 177 3.86 10.99 -3.21
CA GLU A 177 3.10 11.39 -2.02
C GLU A 177 3.86 12.42 -1.17
N ALA A 178 5.17 12.26 -1.01
CA ALA A 178 6.00 13.23 -0.30
C ALA A 178 5.95 14.60 -0.99
N VAL A 179 6.15 14.63 -2.32
CA VAL A 179 6.02 15.85 -3.15
C VAL A 179 4.62 16.45 -3.01
N ARG A 180 3.57 15.63 -3.15
CA ARG A 180 2.18 16.09 -3.05
C ARG A 180 1.93 16.82 -1.74
N LEU A 181 2.36 16.26 -0.61
CA LEU A 181 2.17 16.87 0.70
C LEU A 181 3.10 18.06 0.94
N TRP A 182 4.36 17.97 0.51
CA TRP A 182 5.33 19.05 0.62
C TRP A 182 4.83 20.33 -0.08
N PHE A 183 4.27 20.17 -1.28
CA PHE A 183 3.67 21.26 -2.05
C PHE A 183 2.17 21.47 -1.75
N LYS A 184 1.62 20.81 -0.72
CA LYS A 184 0.25 21.01 -0.21
C LYS A 184 -0.86 20.75 -1.23
N GLN A 185 -0.66 19.80 -2.14
CA GLN A 185 -1.62 19.39 -3.16
C GLN A 185 -2.61 18.35 -2.62
N ASP A 186 -3.83 18.33 -3.17
CA ASP A 186 -4.89 17.41 -2.70
C ASP A 186 -4.84 16.04 -3.35
N ASP A 187 -4.33 15.95 -4.57
CA ASP A 187 -4.26 14.71 -5.32
C ASP A 187 -2.92 14.56 -6.05
N ARG A 188 -2.66 13.33 -6.51
CA ARG A 188 -1.43 12.97 -7.23
C ARG A 188 -1.32 13.65 -8.58
N ALA A 189 -2.43 13.92 -9.26
CA ALA A 189 -2.43 14.53 -10.59
C ALA A 189 -1.94 15.98 -10.52
N GLN A 190 -2.34 16.73 -9.48
CA GLN A 190 -1.84 18.06 -9.19
C GLN A 190 -0.34 18.05 -8.88
N ALA A 191 0.14 17.08 -8.09
CA ALA A 191 1.56 16.94 -7.81
C ALA A 191 2.36 16.62 -9.09
N LEU A 192 1.86 15.74 -9.95
CA LEU A 192 2.47 15.45 -11.25
C LEU A 192 2.49 16.67 -12.16
N ALA A 193 1.42 17.48 -12.19
CA ALA A 193 1.36 18.71 -12.98
C ALA A 193 2.41 19.75 -12.54
N ILE A 194 2.77 19.78 -11.25
CA ILE A 194 3.87 20.62 -10.74
C ILE A 194 5.23 20.11 -11.21
N LEU A 195 5.44 18.79 -11.15
CA LEU A 195 6.71 18.16 -11.54
C LEU A 195 6.96 18.24 -13.05
N LEU A 196 5.90 18.11 -13.83
CA LEU A 196 5.93 17.95 -15.28
C LEU A 196 4.93 18.90 -15.96
N PRO A 197 5.11 20.22 -15.86
CA PRO A 197 4.13 21.20 -16.35
C PRO A 197 3.93 21.18 -17.87
N ASN A 198 4.89 20.66 -18.62
CA ASN A 198 4.88 20.60 -20.08
C ASN A 198 4.68 19.18 -20.63
N ALA A 199 4.40 18.19 -19.78
CA ALA A 199 4.23 16.83 -20.26
C ALA A 199 2.96 16.71 -21.11
N THR A 200 3.13 16.33 -22.37
CA THR A 200 2.06 15.75 -23.18
C THR A 200 2.04 14.25 -22.96
N ALA A 201 0.93 13.72 -22.47
CA ALA A 201 0.80 12.30 -22.16
C ALA A 201 1.09 11.37 -23.38
N PRO A 202 1.65 10.17 -23.16
CA PRO A 202 2.11 9.59 -21.89
C PRO A 202 3.52 10.06 -21.48
N VAL A 203 3.73 10.27 -20.18
CA VAL A 203 5.03 10.62 -19.60
C VAL A 203 5.96 9.40 -19.66
N ASP A 204 7.18 9.58 -20.14
CA ASP A 204 8.24 8.58 -20.04
C ASP A 204 8.63 8.35 -18.57
N ASP A 205 8.63 7.11 -18.11
CA ASP A 205 8.95 6.73 -16.72
C ASP A 205 10.29 7.32 -16.27
N PHE A 206 11.26 7.41 -17.18
CA PHE A 206 12.57 8.01 -16.91
C PHE A 206 12.49 9.53 -16.63
N GLU A 207 11.65 10.25 -17.38
CA GLU A 207 11.45 11.68 -17.16
C GLU A 207 10.73 11.94 -15.83
N GLY A 208 9.73 11.12 -15.51
CA GLY A 208 9.01 11.15 -14.23
C GLY A 208 9.94 10.91 -13.04
N ASP A 209 10.77 9.87 -13.10
CA ASP A 209 11.75 9.54 -12.06
C ASP A 209 12.74 10.67 -11.80
N ARG A 210 13.28 11.26 -12.88
CA ARG A 210 14.22 12.39 -12.76
C ARG A 210 13.54 13.62 -12.17
N ALA A 211 12.28 13.88 -12.51
CA ALA A 211 11.52 14.99 -11.94
C ALA A 211 11.27 14.79 -10.44
N LEU A 212 10.90 13.57 -10.02
CA LEU A 212 10.73 13.21 -8.61
C LEU A 212 12.02 13.39 -7.81
N LEU A 213 13.16 12.88 -8.31
CA LEU A 213 14.45 13.02 -7.64
C LEU A 213 14.91 14.48 -7.54
N ARG A 214 14.70 15.28 -8.59
CA ARG A 214 15.00 16.72 -8.54
C ARG A 214 14.15 17.44 -7.49
N ALA A 215 12.87 17.08 -7.40
CA ALA A 215 11.96 17.71 -6.45
C ALA A 215 12.28 17.38 -4.99
N ILE A 216 12.76 16.17 -4.71
CA ILE A 216 13.06 15.76 -3.32
C ILE A 216 14.42 16.22 -2.82
N GLN A 217 15.36 16.49 -3.72
CA GLN A 217 16.72 16.91 -3.37
C GLN A 217 16.80 18.08 -2.37
N PRO A 218 16.01 19.16 -2.49
CA PRO A 218 16.06 20.27 -1.53
C PRO A 218 15.34 19.99 -0.20
N PHE A 219 14.61 18.88 -0.02
CA PHE A 219 13.75 18.68 1.15
C PHE A 219 14.52 18.72 2.47
N ALA A 220 15.72 18.14 2.52
CA ALA A 220 16.54 18.16 3.72
C ALA A 220 16.97 19.58 4.12
N GLU A 221 17.29 20.42 3.14
CA GLU A 221 17.82 21.77 3.34
C GLU A 221 16.71 22.80 3.58
N GLU A 222 15.55 22.63 2.93
CA GLU A 222 14.38 23.52 3.02
C GLU A 222 13.38 23.12 4.12
N TYR A 223 13.70 22.10 4.91
CA TYR A 223 12.86 21.69 6.03
C TYR A 223 12.78 22.79 7.09
N ALA A 224 11.57 23.28 7.34
CA ALA A 224 11.30 24.37 8.27
C ALA A 224 10.47 23.92 9.49
N GLY A 225 10.28 22.61 9.66
CA GLY A 225 9.52 22.04 10.78
C GLY A 225 8.00 22.21 10.66
N TYR A 226 7.48 22.48 9.46
CA TYR A 226 6.03 22.61 9.30
C TYR A 226 5.34 21.23 9.30
N PRO A 227 4.10 21.12 9.85
CA PRO A 227 3.40 19.84 9.97
C PRO A 227 3.32 19.04 8.66
N HIS A 228 2.97 19.69 7.55
CA HIS A 228 2.87 19.06 6.24
C HIS A 228 4.22 18.53 5.72
N GLN A 229 5.34 19.21 6.02
CA GLN A 229 6.68 18.74 5.67
C GLN A 229 7.05 17.50 6.50
N ARG A 230 6.79 17.54 7.82
CA ARG A 230 7.02 16.39 8.71
C ARG A 230 6.22 15.17 8.27
N GLU A 231 4.92 15.35 8.01
CA GLU A 231 4.05 14.27 7.55
C GLU A 231 4.42 13.79 6.13
N ALA A 232 4.90 14.67 5.25
CA ALA A 232 5.44 14.27 3.95
C ALA A 232 6.65 13.33 4.10
N LEU A 233 7.59 13.65 5.00
CA LEU A 233 8.76 12.79 5.25
C LEU A 233 8.38 11.48 5.98
N LEU A 234 7.43 11.52 6.91
CA LEU A 234 6.93 10.30 7.56
C LEU A 234 6.23 9.38 6.58
N LEU A 235 5.40 9.94 5.70
CA LEU A 235 4.75 9.18 4.63
C LEU A 235 5.77 8.66 3.63
N LEU A 236 6.80 9.43 3.27
CA LEU A 236 7.90 8.94 2.45
C LEU A 236 8.46 7.63 3.05
N VAL A 237 8.87 7.65 4.33
CA VAL A 237 9.42 6.46 5.00
C VAL A 237 8.41 5.32 5.06
N GLN A 238 7.18 5.62 5.47
CA GLN A 238 6.11 4.62 5.58
C GLN A 238 5.90 3.89 4.24
N ARG A 239 5.76 4.65 3.16
CA ARG A 239 5.41 4.15 1.83
C ARG A 239 6.63 3.47 1.17
N TRP A 240 7.82 4.06 1.33
CA TRP A 240 9.08 3.50 0.85
C TRP A 240 9.37 2.13 1.45
N ARG A 241 9.11 1.96 2.75
CA ARG A 241 9.27 0.70 3.49
C ARG A 241 8.02 -0.20 3.48
N GLN A 242 6.95 0.21 2.80
CA GLN A 242 5.69 -0.54 2.68
C GLN A 242 5.05 -0.91 4.04
N LEU A 243 5.11 0.01 5.00
CA LEU A 243 4.67 -0.18 6.37
C LEU A 243 3.19 0.12 6.53
N ALA A 244 2.53 -0.66 7.39
CA ALA A 244 1.08 -0.58 7.58
C ALA A 244 0.63 0.65 8.37
N THR A 245 1.50 1.26 9.18
CA THR A 245 1.16 2.44 9.97
C THR A 245 2.30 3.46 10.07
N ARG A 246 1.94 4.69 10.45
CA ARG A 246 2.88 5.77 10.77
C ARG A 246 3.78 5.41 11.95
N GLU A 247 3.23 4.75 12.97
CA GLU A 247 3.96 4.33 14.17
C GLU A 247 5.01 3.27 13.83
N GLN A 248 4.70 2.36 12.89
CA GLN A 248 5.69 1.43 12.36
C GLN A 248 6.80 2.18 11.63
N ALA A 249 6.48 3.21 10.82
CA ALA A 249 7.51 4.02 10.16
C ALA A 249 8.48 4.63 11.18
N ILE A 250 7.95 5.27 12.23
CA ILE A 250 8.73 5.80 13.35
C ILE A 250 9.56 4.69 14.00
N ALA A 251 8.95 3.58 14.40
CA ALA A 251 9.66 2.48 15.05
C ALA A 251 10.78 1.89 14.19
N THR A 252 10.58 1.78 12.86
CA THR A 252 11.64 1.28 11.97
C THR A 252 12.83 2.24 11.86
N LEU A 253 12.59 3.56 11.91
CA LEU A 253 13.66 4.56 11.92
C LEU A 253 14.53 4.48 13.18
N ALA A 254 14.00 3.92 14.28
CA ALA A 254 14.78 3.68 15.50
C ALA A 254 15.84 2.61 15.30
N VAL A 255 15.56 1.64 14.42
CA VAL A 255 16.38 0.43 14.20
C VAL A 255 17.30 0.61 12.99
N ASP A 256 16.76 1.13 11.89
CA ASP A 256 17.46 1.32 10.63
C ASP A 256 17.08 2.68 10.04
N ARG A 257 18.07 3.52 9.74
CA ARG A 257 17.88 4.87 9.19
C ARG A 257 18.10 4.93 7.68
N SER A 258 18.58 3.85 7.07
CA SER A 258 18.90 3.83 5.65
C SER A 258 17.64 3.66 4.79
N PRO A 259 17.54 4.37 3.65
CA PRO A 259 16.54 4.08 2.63
C PRO A 259 16.90 2.85 1.77
N ALA A 260 17.98 2.12 2.09
CA ALA A 260 18.36 0.91 1.37
C ALA A 260 17.19 -0.09 1.28
N VAL A 261 16.99 -0.63 0.08
CA VAL A 261 15.90 -1.57 -0.18
C VAL A 261 16.23 -2.91 0.46
N SER A 262 15.32 -3.42 1.29
CA SER A 262 15.44 -4.75 1.87
C SER A 262 15.46 -5.83 0.78
N PRO A 263 16.28 -6.88 0.89
CA PRO A 263 16.25 -8.02 -0.04
C PRO A 263 14.86 -8.65 -0.21
N LYS A 264 13.99 -8.54 0.83
CA LYS A 264 12.61 -9.02 0.80
C LYS A 264 11.75 -8.38 -0.30
N THR A 265 12.08 -7.16 -0.71
CA THR A 265 11.36 -6.43 -1.77
C THR A 265 11.41 -7.17 -3.11
N PHE A 266 12.45 -7.97 -3.33
CA PHE A 266 12.65 -8.70 -4.58
C PHE A 266 12.03 -10.10 -4.59
N ASP A 267 11.38 -10.51 -3.49
CA ASP A 267 10.79 -11.85 -3.35
C ASP A 267 9.79 -12.15 -4.50
N ALA A 268 8.97 -11.18 -4.92
CA ALA A 268 8.04 -11.36 -6.03
C ALA A 268 8.76 -11.60 -7.38
N ALA A 269 9.78 -10.80 -7.72
CA ALA A 269 10.56 -11.01 -8.95
C ALA A 269 11.29 -12.36 -8.93
N LEU A 270 11.85 -12.75 -7.79
CA LEU A 270 12.46 -14.06 -7.61
C LEU A 270 11.44 -15.18 -7.82
N MET A 271 10.22 -15.07 -7.27
CA MET A 271 9.17 -16.06 -7.46
C MET A 271 8.70 -16.15 -8.91
N THR A 272 8.58 -15.03 -9.61
CA THR A 272 8.26 -15.04 -11.04
C THR A 272 9.36 -15.69 -11.86
N LEU A 273 10.63 -15.38 -11.57
CA LEU A 273 11.77 -16.06 -12.19
C LEU A 273 11.65 -17.57 -12.00
N ILE A 274 11.39 -18.03 -10.77
CA ILE A 274 11.20 -19.44 -10.47
C ILE A 274 10.05 -20.06 -11.28
N GLN A 275 8.91 -19.39 -11.36
CA GLN A 275 7.75 -19.86 -12.12
C GLN A 275 8.02 -19.94 -13.64
N GLN A 276 8.97 -19.16 -14.16
CA GLN A 276 9.35 -19.17 -15.58
C GLN A 276 10.40 -20.24 -15.93
N ILE A 277 11.16 -20.76 -14.96
CA ILE A 277 12.24 -21.73 -15.21
C ILE A 277 11.77 -22.93 -16.05
N PRO A 278 10.66 -23.63 -15.73
CA PRO A 278 10.24 -24.80 -16.51
C PRO A 278 10.00 -24.51 -17.99
N TYR A 279 9.62 -23.28 -18.33
CA TYR A 279 9.33 -22.86 -19.70
C TYR A 279 10.54 -22.31 -20.44
N ARG A 280 11.57 -21.84 -19.72
CA ARG A 280 12.79 -21.22 -20.28
C ARG A 280 14.03 -22.11 -20.19
N TYR A 281 13.90 -23.29 -19.62
CA TYR A 281 15.02 -24.22 -19.47
C TYR A 281 15.33 -24.93 -20.79
N GLU A 282 16.54 -24.72 -21.31
CA GLU A 282 17.01 -25.24 -22.61
C GLU A 282 18.07 -26.34 -22.44
N LYS A 283 18.19 -26.92 -21.23
CA LYS A 283 19.18 -27.97 -20.89
C LYS A 283 20.65 -27.55 -21.05
N LYS A 284 20.94 -26.24 -21.11
CA LYS A 284 22.32 -25.70 -21.16
C LYS A 284 23.08 -26.03 -19.87
N SER A 285 24.39 -26.27 -19.99
CA SER A 285 25.27 -26.60 -18.86
C SER A 285 25.25 -25.53 -17.77
N GLU A 286 25.27 -24.25 -18.17
CA GLU A 286 25.22 -23.10 -17.26
C GLU A 286 23.91 -23.03 -16.48
N GLN A 287 22.77 -23.23 -17.16
CA GLN A 287 21.45 -23.28 -16.52
C GLN A 287 21.38 -24.43 -15.51
N ARG A 288 21.89 -25.62 -15.89
CA ARG A 288 21.96 -26.78 -14.97
C ARG A 288 22.83 -26.49 -13.76
N SER A 289 24.00 -25.86 -13.95
CA SER A 289 24.89 -25.49 -12.83
C SER A 289 24.21 -24.48 -11.90
N ALA A 290 23.56 -23.45 -12.46
CA ALA A 290 22.83 -22.45 -11.69
C ALA A 290 21.73 -23.11 -10.83
N LEU A 291 20.88 -23.95 -11.43
CA LEU A 291 19.82 -24.66 -10.71
C LEU A 291 20.37 -25.60 -9.62
N LEU A 292 21.42 -26.36 -9.94
CA LEU A 292 22.01 -27.33 -9.01
C LEU A 292 22.67 -26.66 -7.81
N GLU A 293 23.42 -25.57 -8.03
CA GLU A 293 24.08 -24.85 -6.95
C GLU A 293 23.08 -24.09 -6.08
N SER A 294 22.01 -23.54 -6.68
CA SER A 294 20.92 -22.96 -5.90
C SER A 294 20.16 -24.01 -5.10
N PHE A 295 19.94 -25.21 -5.65
CA PHE A 295 19.39 -26.34 -4.89
C PHE A 295 20.31 -26.75 -3.73
N GLN A 296 21.62 -26.85 -3.98
CA GLN A 296 22.62 -27.14 -2.96
C GLN A 296 22.53 -26.15 -1.79
N GLN A 297 22.54 -24.84 -2.10
CA GLN A 297 22.45 -23.78 -1.10
C GLN A 297 21.12 -23.79 -0.36
N TRP A 298 20.03 -24.05 -1.07
CA TRP A 298 18.70 -24.15 -0.48
C TRP A 298 18.61 -25.30 0.53
N GLN A 299 19.24 -26.44 0.22
CA GLN A 299 19.25 -27.63 1.09
C GLN A 299 20.39 -27.61 2.14
N GLN A 300 21.21 -26.54 2.18
CA GLN A 300 22.39 -26.44 3.04
C GLN A 300 23.41 -27.57 2.85
N LEU A 301 23.57 -28.05 1.61
CA LEU A 301 24.49 -29.13 1.30
C LEU A 301 25.91 -28.59 1.10
N GLU A 302 26.91 -29.31 1.62
CA GLU A 302 28.31 -28.86 1.61
C GLU A 302 28.90 -28.86 0.19
N THR A 303 28.59 -29.89 -0.60
CA THR A 303 29.17 -30.05 -1.93
C THR A 303 28.12 -30.24 -3.03
N ARG A 304 28.54 -29.98 -4.27
CA ARG A 304 27.77 -30.32 -5.47
C ARG A 304 27.50 -31.82 -5.57
N GLY A 305 28.41 -32.66 -5.07
CA GLY A 305 28.24 -34.12 -5.01
C GLY A 305 27.06 -34.51 -4.13
N ASP A 306 26.94 -33.90 -2.95
CA ASP A 306 25.83 -34.15 -2.01
C ASP A 306 24.49 -33.76 -2.64
N ALA A 307 24.45 -32.63 -3.36
CA ALA A 307 23.26 -32.22 -4.09
C ALA A 307 22.84 -33.25 -5.15
N MET A 308 23.79 -33.82 -5.89
CA MET A 308 23.51 -34.85 -6.88
C MET A 308 23.01 -36.15 -6.23
N ILE A 309 23.60 -36.54 -5.09
CA ILE A 309 23.16 -37.71 -4.30
C ILE A 309 21.71 -37.52 -3.83
N VAL A 310 21.36 -36.35 -3.29
CA VAL A 310 19.98 -36.05 -2.84
C VAL A 310 18.99 -36.05 -4.01
N LEU A 311 19.44 -35.66 -5.21
CA LEU A 311 18.65 -35.74 -6.45
C LEU A 311 18.60 -37.16 -7.05
N GLY A 312 19.21 -38.16 -6.40
CA GLY A 312 19.21 -39.56 -6.81
C GLY A 312 20.24 -39.91 -7.88
N VAL A 313 21.30 -39.10 -8.05
CA VAL A 313 22.33 -39.29 -9.08
C VAL A 313 23.70 -39.54 -8.44
N ASN A 314 24.40 -40.58 -8.89
CA ASN A 314 25.74 -40.87 -8.42
C ASN A 314 26.76 -39.88 -9.05
N PRO A 315 27.42 -39.01 -8.26
CA PRO A 315 28.37 -38.03 -8.80
C PRO A 315 29.62 -38.68 -9.43
N ALA A 316 29.95 -39.92 -9.05
CA ALA A 316 31.10 -40.64 -9.63
C ALA A 316 30.97 -40.88 -11.14
N LEU A 317 29.74 -40.91 -11.68
CA LEU A 317 29.48 -41.05 -13.13
C LEU A 317 30.06 -39.89 -13.94
N PHE A 318 30.26 -38.72 -13.32
CA PHE A 318 30.82 -37.54 -13.98
C PHE A 318 32.34 -37.40 -13.79
N ALA A 319 32.96 -38.28 -13.00
CA ALA A 319 34.39 -38.27 -12.68
C ALA A 319 35.18 -39.38 -13.38
N THR A 320 34.52 -40.31 -14.09
CA THR A 320 35.17 -41.38 -14.84
C THR A 320 35.89 -40.84 -16.08
N GLU A 321 37.11 -41.33 -16.35
CA GLU A 321 37.95 -40.89 -17.49
C GLU A 321 37.34 -41.24 -18.87
N THR A 322 36.53 -42.29 -18.97
CA THR A 322 35.80 -42.69 -20.19
C THR A 322 34.35 -43.04 -19.85
N PRO A 323 33.48 -42.03 -19.64
CA PRO A 323 32.10 -42.28 -19.29
C PRO A 323 31.30 -42.79 -20.49
N ASP A 324 30.33 -43.68 -20.25
CA ASP A 324 29.36 -44.08 -21.26
C ASP A 324 28.45 -42.88 -21.60
N PRO A 325 28.42 -42.42 -22.88
CA PRO A 325 27.59 -41.30 -23.30
C PRO A 325 26.10 -41.46 -22.99
N ASP A 326 25.57 -42.69 -23.06
CA ASP A 326 24.15 -42.95 -22.82
C ASP A 326 23.82 -42.90 -21.31
N GLU A 327 24.72 -43.42 -20.46
CA GLU A 327 24.58 -43.31 -19.01
C GLU A 327 24.69 -41.85 -18.53
N LEU A 328 25.61 -41.07 -19.11
CA LEU A 328 25.71 -39.64 -18.83
C LEU A 328 24.46 -38.86 -19.24
N ALA A 329 23.92 -39.16 -20.43
CA ALA A 329 22.70 -38.52 -20.90
C ALA A 329 21.51 -38.87 -20.01
N ALA A 330 21.40 -40.13 -19.57
CA ALA A 330 20.37 -40.57 -18.63
C ALA A 330 20.50 -39.87 -17.27
N ALA A 331 21.71 -39.83 -16.71
CA ALA A 331 22.00 -39.14 -15.45
C ALA A 331 21.69 -37.64 -15.53
N ALA A 332 22.08 -36.97 -16.62
CA ALA A 332 21.78 -35.56 -16.84
C ALA A 332 20.27 -35.30 -16.94
N ASN A 333 19.53 -36.12 -17.68
CA ASN A 333 18.06 -35.99 -17.76
C ASN A 333 17.36 -36.21 -16.41
N LEU A 334 17.89 -37.12 -15.57
CA LEU A 334 17.37 -37.35 -14.22
C LEU A 334 17.59 -36.12 -13.32
N VAL A 335 18.79 -35.55 -13.34
CA VAL A 335 19.10 -34.28 -12.64
C VAL A 335 18.16 -33.17 -13.11
N ASP A 336 18.03 -32.99 -14.43
CA ASP A 336 17.20 -31.93 -15.01
C ASP A 336 15.74 -32.05 -14.56
N ARG A 337 15.17 -33.25 -14.62
CA ARG A 337 13.79 -33.50 -14.16
C ARG A 337 13.63 -33.21 -12.67
N ALA A 338 14.53 -33.71 -11.83
CA ALA A 338 14.45 -33.54 -10.39
C ALA A 338 14.56 -32.06 -9.97
N LEU A 339 15.46 -31.30 -10.63
CA LEU A 339 15.58 -29.87 -10.42
C LEU A 339 14.32 -29.13 -10.86
N LEU A 340 13.79 -29.42 -12.05
CA LEU A 340 12.55 -28.78 -12.53
C LEU A 340 11.35 -29.07 -11.61
N ASP A 341 11.21 -30.32 -11.14
CA ASP A 341 10.16 -30.71 -10.19
C ASP A 341 10.32 -30.00 -8.82
N PHE A 342 11.55 -29.76 -8.38
CA PHE A 342 11.82 -28.97 -7.19
C PHE A 342 11.42 -27.50 -7.38
N PHE A 343 11.91 -26.85 -8.44
CA PHE A 343 11.64 -25.42 -8.70
C PHE A 343 10.17 -25.14 -9.00
N ALA A 344 9.44 -26.07 -9.64
CA ALA A 344 8.01 -25.93 -9.87
C ALA A 344 7.18 -25.88 -8.57
N ARG A 345 7.65 -26.54 -7.50
CA ARG A 345 6.96 -26.56 -6.19
C ARG A 345 7.37 -25.41 -5.27
N LEU A 346 8.52 -24.81 -5.54
CA LEU A 346 9.16 -23.81 -4.68
C LEU A 346 8.24 -22.62 -4.34
N PRO A 347 7.44 -22.03 -5.25
CA PRO A 347 6.54 -20.91 -4.90
C PRO A 347 5.53 -21.23 -3.79
N ALA A 348 5.15 -22.50 -3.63
CA ALA A 348 4.23 -22.93 -2.57
C ALA A 348 4.94 -23.19 -1.23
N THR A 349 6.24 -23.45 -1.24
CA THR A 349 7.04 -23.78 -0.05
C THR A 349 7.99 -22.66 0.37
N TYR A 350 8.05 -21.57 -0.38
CA TYR A 350 8.89 -20.42 -0.08
C TYR A 350 8.40 -19.71 1.18
N GLN A 351 9.27 -19.58 2.17
CA GLN A 351 9.00 -18.91 3.44
C GLN A 351 9.73 -17.56 3.54
N GLY A 352 10.60 -17.25 2.58
CA GLY A 352 11.42 -16.05 2.64
C GLY A 352 12.36 -16.05 3.84
N THR A 353 13.06 -17.16 4.08
CA THR A 353 14.22 -17.11 4.99
C THR A 353 15.39 -16.40 4.30
N GLU A 354 16.35 -15.88 5.07
CA GLU A 354 17.55 -15.24 4.48
C GLU A 354 18.32 -16.21 3.58
N GLN A 355 18.40 -17.46 4.00
CA GLN A 355 19.05 -18.53 3.23
C GLN A 355 18.31 -18.81 1.90
N GLN A 356 16.99 -18.97 1.94
CA GLN A 356 16.19 -19.17 0.72
C GLN A 356 16.36 -18.00 -0.24
N ARG A 357 16.31 -16.75 0.26
CA ARG A 357 16.58 -15.55 -0.55
C ARG A 357 17.96 -15.58 -1.16
N SER A 358 19.00 -15.85 -0.35
CA SER A 358 20.37 -15.88 -0.83
C SER A 358 20.56 -16.88 -1.97
N ALA A 359 20.01 -18.10 -1.83
CA ALA A 359 20.06 -19.12 -2.86
C ALA A 359 19.36 -18.69 -4.17
N LEU A 360 18.23 -17.99 -4.07
CA LEU A 360 17.48 -17.48 -5.22
C LEU A 360 18.12 -16.24 -5.85
N PHE A 361 18.73 -15.37 -5.07
CA PHE A 361 19.53 -14.26 -5.58
C PHE A 361 20.71 -14.76 -6.41
N GLN A 362 21.43 -15.76 -5.89
CA GLN A 362 22.52 -16.40 -6.61
C GLN A 362 22.04 -17.16 -7.84
N LEU A 363 20.84 -17.77 -7.78
CA LEU A 363 20.20 -18.35 -8.96
C LEU A 363 20.03 -17.28 -10.04
N ALA A 364 19.41 -16.14 -9.70
CA ALA A 364 19.18 -15.06 -10.65
C ALA A 364 20.48 -14.54 -11.25
N GLN A 365 21.49 -14.31 -10.40
CA GLN A 365 22.81 -13.86 -10.83
C GLN A 365 23.43 -14.83 -11.86
N ARG A 366 23.45 -16.13 -11.56
CA ARG A 366 24.08 -17.14 -12.43
C ARG A 366 23.27 -17.43 -13.68
N TRP A 367 21.95 -17.54 -13.53
CA TRP A 367 21.04 -17.83 -14.63
C TRP A 367 21.08 -16.74 -15.72
N TYR A 368 21.26 -15.48 -15.32
CA TYR A 368 21.38 -14.34 -16.22
C TYR A 368 22.82 -13.85 -16.42
N GLN A 369 23.82 -14.59 -15.92
CA GLN A 369 25.25 -14.28 -16.03
C GLN A 369 25.63 -12.86 -15.57
N LEU A 370 25.01 -12.38 -14.49
CA LEU A 370 25.24 -11.05 -13.94
C LEU A 370 26.56 -11.02 -13.16
N LEU A 371 27.31 -9.93 -13.31
CA LEU A 371 28.69 -9.84 -12.79
C LEU A 371 28.72 -9.83 -11.25
N ASP A 372 27.80 -9.10 -10.64
CA ASP A 372 27.78 -8.86 -9.22
C ASP A 372 26.36 -8.73 -8.65
N ARG A 373 26.31 -8.51 -7.35
CA ARG A 373 25.07 -8.34 -6.59
C ARG A 373 24.33 -7.06 -6.99
N GLU A 374 25.03 -5.99 -7.34
CA GLU A 374 24.41 -4.71 -7.71
C GLU A 374 23.67 -4.86 -9.04
N GLN A 375 24.28 -5.47 -10.04
CA GLN A 375 23.62 -5.80 -11.30
C GLN A 375 22.42 -6.73 -11.10
N THR A 376 22.51 -7.66 -10.16
CA THR A 376 21.39 -8.54 -9.80
C THR A 376 20.23 -7.76 -9.19
N ILE A 377 20.51 -6.79 -8.31
CA ILE A 377 19.49 -5.90 -7.74
C ILE A 377 18.83 -5.06 -8.84
N TRP A 378 19.60 -4.44 -9.72
CA TRP A 378 19.07 -3.66 -10.84
C TRP A 378 18.22 -4.50 -11.80
N PHE A 379 18.67 -5.71 -12.11
CA PHE A 379 17.90 -6.66 -12.91
C PHE A 379 16.55 -6.98 -12.26
N LEU A 380 16.55 -7.38 -10.99
CA LEU A 380 15.32 -7.73 -10.27
C LEU A 380 14.38 -6.52 -10.09
N ALA A 381 14.92 -5.32 -9.88
CA ALA A 381 14.14 -4.09 -9.84
C ALA A 381 13.42 -3.85 -11.17
N ARG A 382 14.12 -4.00 -12.29
CA ARG A 382 13.51 -3.89 -13.63
C ARG A 382 12.41 -4.93 -13.86
N GLU A 383 12.62 -6.18 -13.44
CA GLU A 383 11.59 -7.23 -13.55
C GLU A 383 10.35 -6.89 -12.72
N LEU A 384 10.51 -6.37 -11.48
CA LEU A 384 9.38 -5.91 -10.67
C LEU A 384 8.61 -4.78 -11.35
N ASN A 385 9.30 -3.83 -11.96
CA ASN A 385 8.68 -2.71 -12.67
C ASN A 385 7.85 -3.21 -13.86
N GLN A 386 8.42 -4.13 -14.65
CA GLN A 386 7.69 -4.76 -15.75
C GLN A 386 6.44 -5.50 -15.24
N GLN A 387 6.53 -6.23 -14.13
CA GLN A 387 5.37 -6.93 -13.57
C GLN A 387 4.27 -5.98 -13.11
N ALA A 388 4.65 -4.82 -12.54
CA ALA A 388 3.71 -3.81 -12.10
C ALA A 388 2.96 -3.15 -13.27
N THR A 389 3.63 -2.94 -14.41
CA THR A 389 3.05 -2.25 -15.58
C THR A 389 2.37 -3.19 -16.57
N THR A 390 2.81 -4.44 -16.67
CA THR A 390 2.24 -5.41 -17.61
C THR A 390 0.83 -5.79 -17.16
N GLN A 391 -0.19 -5.28 -17.86
CA GLN A 391 -1.42 -6.04 -18.09
C GLN A 391 -1.01 -7.12 -19.09
N HIS A 392 -1.10 -8.41 -18.74
CA HIS A 392 -0.66 -9.48 -19.64
C HIS A 392 -1.32 -9.28 -21.02
N PRO A 393 -0.56 -8.92 -22.08
CA PRO A 393 -1.11 -8.99 -23.42
C PRO A 393 -1.06 -10.47 -23.83
N ASP A 394 -2.01 -10.87 -24.66
CA ASP A 394 -2.07 -12.17 -25.38
C ASP A 394 -2.91 -13.30 -24.78
N LEU A 395 -3.86 -13.03 -23.87
CA LEU A 395 -5.01 -13.92 -23.73
C LEU A 395 -6.28 -13.23 -24.25
N PRO A 396 -6.99 -13.82 -25.24
CA PRO A 396 -8.29 -13.31 -25.64
C PRO A 396 -9.24 -13.43 -24.44
N PRO A 397 -10.13 -12.46 -24.20
CA PRO A 397 -11.04 -12.50 -23.06
C PRO A 397 -11.86 -13.78 -23.10
N LEU A 398 -11.69 -14.65 -22.10
CA LEU A 398 -12.43 -15.91 -21.97
C LEU A 398 -13.89 -15.73 -21.55
N ARG A 399 -14.34 -14.49 -21.30
CA ARG A 399 -15.73 -14.23 -20.87
C ARG A 399 -16.48 -13.31 -21.81
N PRO A 400 -17.63 -13.76 -22.33
CA PRO A 400 -18.69 -12.84 -22.72
C PRO A 400 -19.17 -12.09 -21.47
N PRO A 401 -19.45 -10.78 -21.55
CA PRO A 401 -20.13 -10.08 -20.46
C PRO A 401 -21.55 -10.63 -20.33
N GLU A 402 -21.85 -11.40 -19.28
CA GLU A 402 -23.24 -11.60 -18.88
C GLU A 402 -23.75 -10.28 -18.28
N GLN A 403 -24.32 -9.44 -19.12
CA GLN A 403 -25.00 -8.23 -18.68
C GLN A 403 -26.20 -8.65 -17.80
N SER A 404 -26.11 -8.37 -16.50
CA SER A 404 -27.27 -8.42 -15.62
C SER A 404 -28.36 -7.50 -16.20
N ARG A 405 -29.53 -8.06 -16.51
CA ARG A 405 -30.66 -7.37 -17.15
C ARG A 405 -31.40 -6.40 -16.21
N LEU A 406 -30.92 -6.23 -14.98
CA LEU A 406 -31.54 -5.40 -13.96
C LEU A 406 -31.00 -3.98 -14.00
N THR A 407 -31.89 -3.00 -13.90
CA THR A 407 -31.55 -1.58 -13.99
C THR A 407 -30.89 -1.13 -12.68
N ARG A 408 -29.56 -0.95 -12.72
CA ARG A 408 -28.77 -0.37 -11.63
C ARG A 408 -29.21 1.07 -11.35
N PRO A 409 -29.40 1.49 -10.09
CA PRO A 409 -29.63 2.90 -9.76
C PRO A 409 -28.41 3.76 -10.09
N SER A 410 -28.62 5.05 -10.34
CA SER A 410 -27.51 6.00 -10.58
C SER A 410 -26.60 6.16 -9.37
N ASN A 411 -27.18 6.13 -8.16
CA ASN A 411 -26.48 6.22 -6.89
C ASN A 411 -26.99 5.16 -5.91
N TRP A 412 -26.06 4.49 -5.23
CA TRP A 412 -26.37 3.57 -4.15
C TRP A 412 -26.48 4.32 -2.81
N THR A 413 -27.41 3.87 -2.00
CA THR A 413 -27.70 4.35 -0.65
C THR A 413 -28.01 3.14 0.23
N PRO A 414 -27.88 3.25 1.57
CA PRO A 414 -28.26 2.17 2.48
C PRO A 414 -29.68 1.63 2.28
N THR A 415 -30.58 2.43 1.68
CA THR A 415 -32.01 2.12 1.53
C THR A 415 -32.41 1.59 0.16
N ASN A 416 -31.50 1.56 -0.83
CA ASN A 416 -31.84 1.15 -2.21
C ASN A 416 -30.95 0.03 -2.76
N LEU A 417 -30.21 -0.67 -1.90
CA LEU A 417 -29.35 -1.78 -2.27
C LEU A 417 -30.15 -2.93 -2.87
N GLN A 418 -29.67 -3.50 -3.97
CA GLN A 418 -30.29 -4.62 -4.68
C GLN A 418 -29.27 -5.76 -4.76
N LEU A 419 -29.55 -6.88 -4.08
CA LEU A 419 -28.57 -7.95 -3.84
C LEU A 419 -28.08 -8.64 -5.11
N ASP A 420 -28.92 -8.70 -6.14
CA ASP A 420 -28.70 -9.36 -7.43
C ASP A 420 -28.17 -8.41 -8.53
N VAL A 421 -27.86 -7.17 -8.16
CA VAL A 421 -27.35 -6.16 -9.08
C VAL A 421 -25.85 -5.92 -8.86
N PRO A 422 -25.05 -5.81 -9.93
CA PRO A 422 -23.65 -5.44 -9.83
C PRO A 422 -23.41 -4.13 -9.08
N ILE A 423 -22.41 -4.13 -8.20
CA ILE A 423 -22.04 -2.95 -7.41
C ILE A 423 -21.54 -1.84 -8.36
N VAL A 424 -20.63 -2.20 -9.27
CA VAL A 424 -20.05 -1.31 -10.30
C VAL A 424 -20.63 -1.61 -11.69
N PRO A 425 -20.72 -0.61 -12.59
CA PRO A 425 -21.22 -0.83 -13.95
C PRO A 425 -20.40 -1.87 -14.70
N GLY A 426 -21.07 -2.90 -15.26
CA GLY A 426 -20.41 -3.97 -16.01
C GLY A 426 -19.53 -4.91 -15.19
N GLY A 427 -19.55 -4.81 -13.86
CA GLY A 427 -18.78 -5.70 -12.98
C GLY A 427 -19.48 -7.01 -12.69
N ASP A 428 -18.71 -7.97 -12.18
CA ASP A 428 -19.16 -9.32 -11.84
C ASP A 428 -19.59 -9.46 -10.37
N PHE A 429 -19.20 -8.51 -9.52
CA PHE A 429 -19.47 -8.55 -8.08
C PHE A 429 -20.79 -7.86 -7.72
N LEU A 430 -21.64 -8.59 -7.01
CA LEU A 430 -22.98 -8.19 -6.63
C LEU A 430 -23.02 -7.70 -5.18
N TRP A 431 -24.09 -6.97 -4.82
CA TRP A 431 -24.32 -6.62 -3.41
C TRP A 431 -24.51 -7.84 -2.51
N ALA A 432 -25.03 -8.96 -3.04
CA ALA A 432 -25.08 -10.23 -2.33
C ALA A 432 -23.68 -10.69 -1.89
N ASP A 433 -22.65 -10.50 -2.72
CA ASP A 433 -21.29 -10.89 -2.38
C ASP A 433 -20.73 -10.01 -1.25
N ALA A 434 -20.94 -8.69 -1.34
CA ALA A 434 -20.45 -7.74 -0.35
C ALA A 434 -21.13 -7.89 1.03
N THR A 435 -22.42 -8.24 1.04
CA THR A 435 -23.27 -8.22 2.25
C THR A 435 -23.53 -9.60 2.83
N GLN A 436 -22.86 -10.64 2.31
CA GLN A 436 -23.12 -12.05 2.65
C GLN A 436 -24.61 -12.40 2.46
N VAL A 437 -25.13 -12.15 1.27
CA VAL A 437 -26.53 -12.40 0.88
C VAL A 437 -27.51 -11.62 1.77
N GLY A 438 -27.16 -10.38 2.12
CA GLY A 438 -27.99 -9.49 2.93
C GLY A 438 -27.92 -9.71 4.44
N VAL A 439 -27.03 -10.59 4.94
CA VAL A 439 -26.80 -10.76 6.38
C VAL A 439 -26.25 -9.47 7.01
N PHE A 440 -25.35 -8.80 6.30
CA PHE A 440 -24.74 -7.54 6.74
C PHE A 440 -25.05 -6.42 5.74
N LEU A 441 -26.20 -5.77 5.88
CA LEU A 441 -26.52 -4.58 5.09
C LEU A 441 -25.81 -3.35 5.68
N PRO A 442 -25.07 -2.57 4.88
CA PRO A 442 -24.44 -1.35 5.38
C PRO A 442 -25.50 -0.33 5.79
N THR A 443 -25.39 0.20 7.00
CA THR A 443 -26.40 1.08 7.59
C THR A 443 -26.15 2.56 7.35
N ASN A 444 -25.00 2.91 6.76
CA ASN A 444 -24.54 4.28 6.54
C ASN A 444 -23.90 4.44 5.15
N GLN A 445 -23.91 5.67 4.64
CA GLN A 445 -23.41 5.98 3.30
C GLN A 445 -21.90 5.73 3.15
N ALA A 446 -21.11 6.02 4.20
CA ALA A 446 -19.65 5.83 4.15
C ALA A 446 -19.26 4.36 3.88
N SER A 447 -20.01 3.40 4.41
CA SER A 447 -19.78 1.97 4.15
C SER A 447 -20.21 1.58 2.73
N VAL A 448 -21.32 2.14 2.23
CA VAL A 448 -21.77 1.96 0.85
C VAL A 448 -20.70 2.46 -0.13
N ASP A 449 -20.18 3.67 0.08
CA ASP A 449 -19.15 4.27 -0.77
C ASP A 449 -17.85 3.44 -0.74
N ALA A 450 -17.43 2.98 0.44
CA ALA A 450 -16.25 2.15 0.59
C ALA A 450 -16.36 0.80 -0.14
N ILE A 451 -17.53 0.15 -0.09
CA ILE A 451 -17.81 -1.08 -0.83
C ILE A 451 -17.74 -0.82 -2.34
N ILE A 452 -18.29 0.30 -2.83
CA ILE A 452 -18.23 0.65 -4.27
C ILE A 452 -16.79 0.87 -4.73
N GLU A 453 -16.01 1.63 -3.95
CA GLU A 453 -14.58 1.86 -4.22
C GLU A 453 -13.82 0.54 -4.26
N MET A 454 -14.05 -0.35 -3.29
CA MET A 454 -13.41 -1.67 -3.22
C MET A 454 -13.86 -2.61 -4.35
N ALA A 455 -15.13 -2.55 -4.76
CA ALA A 455 -15.67 -3.36 -5.85
C ALA A 455 -14.98 -3.05 -7.19
N GLY A 456 -14.76 -1.75 -7.47
CA GLY A 456 -14.02 -1.32 -8.65
C GLY A 456 -12.57 -1.84 -8.64
N ALA A 457 -11.89 -1.71 -7.49
CA ALA A 457 -10.53 -2.20 -7.34
C ALA A 457 -10.44 -3.74 -7.45
N PHE A 458 -11.40 -4.47 -6.89
CA PHE A 458 -11.43 -5.93 -6.93
C PHE A 458 -11.81 -6.47 -8.32
N GLN A 459 -12.61 -5.74 -9.09
CA GLN A 459 -12.85 -6.07 -10.50
C GLN A 459 -11.53 -6.09 -11.28
N SER A 460 -10.65 -5.10 -11.08
CA SER A 460 -9.33 -5.09 -11.71
C SER A 460 -8.44 -6.29 -11.32
N VAL A 461 -8.60 -6.82 -10.09
CA VAL A 461 -7.92 -8.06 -9.66
C VAL A 461 -8.42 -9.26 -10.46
N GLN A 462 -9.75 -9.39 -10.61
CA GLN A 462 -10.39 -10.45 -11.38
C GLN A 462 -10.02 -10.39 -12.86
N ASP A 463 -10.05 -9.19 -13.45
CA ASP A 463 -9.69 -8.96 -14.85
C ASP A 463 -8.23 -9.35 -15.09
N ARG A 464 -7.32 -8.97 -14.19
CA ARG A 464 -5.88 -9.33 -14.28
C ARG A 464 -5.62 -10.82 -14.15
N LEU A 465 -6.39 -11.52 -13.32
CA LEU A 465 -6.24 -12.97 -13.11
C LEU A 465 -6.96 -13.79 -14.19
N GLU A 466 -7.87 -13.17 -14.94
CA GLU A 466 -8.77 -13.82 -15.91
C GLU A 466 -9.53 -15.01 -15.34
N ARG A 467 -9.78 -15.01 -14.02
CA ARG A 467 -10.37 -16.14 -13.28
C ARG A 467 -11.42 -15.69 -12.31
N SER A 468 -12.38 -16.56 -12.04
CA SER A 468 -13.45 -16.27 -11.09
C SER A 468 -12.91 -16.30 -9.67
N LEU A 469 -13.14 -15.23 -8.93
CA LEU A 469 -12.77 -15.12 -7.53
C LEU A 469 -13.94 -15.54 -6.65
N ARG A 470 -13.65 -16.21 -5.53
CA ARG A 470 -14.65 -16.61 -4.53
C ARG A 470 -14.45 -15.78 -3.27
N ILE A 471 -15.44 -14.96 -2.95
CA ILE A 471 -15.46 -14.10 -1.77
C ILE A 471 -15.93 -14.93 -0.57
N LEU A 472 -15.20 -14.83 0.54
CA LEU A 472 -15.59 -15.41 1.83
C LEU A 472 -16.13 -14.34 2.77
N TYR A 473 -15.43 -13.20 2.85
CA TYR A 473 -15.82 -12.06 3.67
C TYR A 473 -15.54 -10.76 2.95
N TRP A 474 -16.40 -9.76 3.13
CA TRP A 474 -16.21 -8.40 2.60
C TRP A 474 -16.71 -7.34 3.58
N TYR A 475 -17.99 -6.95 3.55
CA TYR A 475 -18.51 -6.06 4.57
C TYR A 475 -18.96 -6.90 5.77
N CYS A 476 -18.31 -6.69 6.91
CA CYS A 476 -18.68 -7.35 8.15
C CYS A 476 -18.41 -6.40 9.33
N PRO A 477 -19.46 -5.79 9.92
CA PRO A 477 -19.32 -4.84 11.02
C PRO A 477 -18.92 -5.52 12.34
N VAL A 478 -19.06 -6.84 12.44
CA VAL A 478 -18.70 -7.64 13.61
C VAL A 478 -17.81 -8.79 13.16
N ILE A 479 -16.50 -8.59 13.25
CA ILE A 479 -15.50 -9.63 12.99
C ILE A 479 -14.73 -9.89 14.27
N GLU A 480 -14.78 -11.13 14.75
CA GLU A 480 -13.95 -11.63 15.85
C GLU A 480 -12.81 -12.48 15.26
N GLY A 481 -11.62 -12.41 15.87
CA GLY A 481 -10.48 -13.27 15.50
C GLY A 481 -9.56 -12.75 14.39
N LEU A 482 -9.90 -11.67 13.68
CA LEU A 482 -8.96 -10.95 12.80
C LEU A 482 -8.19 -9.88 13.60
N GLY A 483 -6.88 -9.78 13.39
CA GLY A 483 -6.03 -8.82 14.12
C GLY A 483 -6.59 -7.39 14.11
N ARG A 484 -6.43 -6.67 15.24
CA ARG A 484 -7.09 -5.38 15.58
C ARG A 484 -7.05 -4.30 14.48
N GLY A 485 -6.10 -4.36 13.55
CA GLY A 485 -5.99 -3.39 12.45
C GLY A 485 -6.74 -3.77 11.17
N LEU A 486 -6.93 -5.06 10.90
CA LEU A 486 -7.56 -5.55 9.66
C LEU A 486 -9.10 -5.58 9.78
N ALA A 487 -9.63 -5.88 10.97
CA ALA A 487 -11.06 -5.88 11.24
C ALA A 487 -11.74 -4.53 10.91
N ASP A 488 -11.05 -3.42 11.15
CA ASP A 488 -11.56 -2.08 10.84
C ASP A 488 -11.77 -1.83 9.34
N TYR A 489 -11.08 -2.58 8.48
CA TYR A 489 -11.26 -2.49 7.04
C TYR A 489 -12.55 -3.21 6.59
N PHE A 490 -12.75 -4.43 7.10
CA PHE A 490 -13.98 -5.18 6.89
C PHE A 490 -15.22 -4.46 7.45
N ALA A 491 -15.08 -3.78 8.59
CA ALA A 491 -16.17 -3.02 9.23
C ALA A 491 -16.60 -1.78 8.44
N LEU A 492 -15.73 -1.20 7.60
CA LEU A 492 -16.12 -0.15 6.65
C LEU A 492 -16.55 -0.74 5.29
N GLY A 493 -16.05 -1.92 4.93
CA GLY A 493 -16.33 -2.59 3.64
C GLY A 493 -15.23 -2.36 2.59
N ASP A 494 -14.01 -2.04 3.03
CA ASP A 494 -12.87 -1.80 2.15
C ASP A 494 -11.76 -2.84 2.26
N ALA A 495 -12.09 -4.02 2.78
CA ALA A 495 -11.29 -5.23 2.67
C ALA A 495 -12.12 -6.41 2.18
N ILE A 496 -11.45 -7.36 1.53
CA ILE A 496 -12.03 -8.60 1.04
C ILE A 496 -11.10 -9.75 1.45
N ALA A 497 -11.71 -10.83 1.95
CA ALA A 497 -11.08 -12.14 2.08
C ALA A 497 -11.62 -13.06 0.99
N PHE A 498 -10.73 -13.66 0.19
CA PHE A 498 -11.11 -14.42 -0.99
C PHE A 498 -10.13 -15.55 -1.30
N TYR A 499 -10.54 -16.44 -2.20
CA TYR A 499 -9.66 -17.44 -2.81
C TYR A 499 -9.92 -17.54 -4.32
N CYS A 500 -8.91 -18.03 -5.05
CA CYS A 500 -8.98 -18.28 -6.48
C CYS A 500 -8.78 -19.79 -6.73
N PRO A 501 -9.79 -20.52 -7.23
CA PRO A 501 -9.65 -21.94 -7.54
C PRO A 501 -8.45 -22.23 -8.43
N GLY A 502 -7.64 -23.21 -8.02
CA GLY A 502 -6.41 -23.61 -8.74
C GLY A 502 -5.16 -22.82 -8.35
N TYR A 503 -5.24 -21.88 -7.41
CA TYR A 503 -4.08 -21.20 -6.83
C TYR A 503 -4.06 -21.37 -5.31
N THR A 504 -2.86 -21.56 -4.76
CA THR A 504 -2.61 -21.31 -3.33
C THR A 504 -2.60 -19.81 -3.06
N ALA A 505 -2.86 -19.43 -1.81
CA ALA A 505 -2.81 -18.05 -1.36
C ALA A 505 -1.42 -17.45 -1.55
N ALA A 506 -0.35 -18.24 -1.34
CA ALA A 506 1.01 -17.80 -1.58
C ALA A 506 1.26 -17.48 -3.07
N GLN A 507 0.83 -18.36 -3.99
CA GLN A 507 0.95 -18.08 -5.43
C GLN A 507 0.18 -16.83 -5.84
N LEU A 508 -1.05 -16.68 -5.33
CA LEU A 508 -1.89 -15.51 -5.59
C LEU A 508 -1.29 -14.23 -5.01
N TYR A 509 -0.73 -14.31 -3.80
CA TYR A 509 -0.03 -13.23 -3.15
C TYR A 509 1.14 -12.75 -4.00
N TRP A 510 2.05 -13.64 -4.41
CA TRP A 510 3.21 -13.26 -5.22
C TRP A 510 2.83 -12.70 -6.58
N PHE A 511 1.73 -13.19 -7.18
CA PHE A 511 1.22 -12.66 -8.44
C PHE A 511 0.68 -11.23 -8.31
N LEU A 512 -0.01 -10.93 -7.21
CA LEU A 512 -0.60 -9.61 -6.96
C LEU A 512 0.38 -8.62 -6.32
N ASP A 513 1.43 -9.11 -5.66
CA ASP A 513 2.33 -8.31 -4.83
C ASP A 513 2.91 -7.12 -5.58
N ALA A 514 3.45 -7.32 -6.78
CA ALA A 514 4.07 -6.27 -7.59
C ALA A 514 3.09 -5.15 -8.03
N TRP A 515 1.80 -5.48 -8.20
CA TRP A 515 0.81 -4.59 -8.80
C TRP A 515 -0.16 -3.96 -7.79
N TRP A 516 -0.60 -4.71 -6.77
CA TRP A 516 -1.65 -4.24 -5.86
C TRP A 516 -1.13 -3.12 -4.96
N LEU A 517 -1.66 -1.92 -5.16
CA LEU A 517 -1.25 -0.74 -4.40
C LEU A 517 -1.82 -0.70 -2.98
N GLY A 518 -2.82 -1.52 -2.64
CA GLY A 518 -3.41 -1.53 -1.31
C GLY A 518 -2.72 -2.50 -0.35
N GLY A 519 -3.43 -2.86 0.72
CA GLY A 519 -2.99 -3.91 1.62
C GLY A 519 -3.17 -5.28 0.99
N LEU A 520 -2.19 -6.18 1.14
CA LEU A 520 -2.23 -7.55 0.64
C LEU A 520 -1.60 -8.48 1.68
N GLY A 521 -2.26 -9.60 1.95
CA GLY A 521 -1.73 -10.63 2.82
C GLY A 521 -2.36 -11.99 2.57
N TYR A 522 -1.80 -13.03 3.18
CA TYR A 522 -2.38 -14.37 3.15
C TYR A 522 -2.23 -15.07 4.50
N SER A 523 -3.03 -16.12 4.70
CA SER A 523 -2.95 -16.97 5.88
C SER A 523 -1.99 -18.15 5.64
N GLN A 524 -1.05 -18.37 6.58
CA GLN A 524 -0.24 -19.59 6.54
C GLN A 524 -1.05 -20.84 6.94
N GLN A 525 -2.01 -20.68 7.84
CA GLN A 525 -2.87 -21.76 8.31
C GLN A 525 -3.90 -22.21 7.26
N PHE A 526 -4.46 -21.25 6.51
CA PHE A 526 -5.44 -21.51 5.47
C PHE A 526 -4.81 -21.27 4.09
N PRO A 527 -4.25 -22.31 3.43
CA PRO A 527 -3.35 -22.18 2.28
C PRO A 527 -3.99 -21.63 1.01
N TYR A 528 -5.30 -21.36 1.00
CA TYR A 528 -6.04 -20.78 -0.12
C TYR A 528 -6.59 -19.38 0.19
N LEU A 529 -6.48 -18.91 1.43
CA LEU A 529 -7.07 -17.65 1.89
C LEU A 529 -6.14 -16.47 1.68
N CYS A 530 -6.58 -15.53 0.84
CA CYS A 530 -5.92 -14.26 0.57
C CYS A 530 -6.77 -13.10 1.09
N PHE A 531 -6.12 -12.01 1.47
CA PHE A 531 -6.71 -10.78 1.98
C PHE A 531 -6.21 -9.60 1.18
N ILE A 532 -7.12 -8.71 0.81
CA ILE A 532 -6.78 -7.42 0.22
C ILE A 532 -7.58 -6.30 0.87
N ASP A 533 -7.03 -5.10 0.86
CA ASP A 533 -7.75 -3.89 1.26
C ASP A 533 -7.42 -2.68 0.38
N ASN A 534 -8.32 -1.69 0.36
CA ASN A 534 -8.26 -0.53 -0.51
C ASN A 534 -7.55 0.70 0.11
N ARG A 535 -6.57 0.51 1.00
CA ARG A 535 -5.74 1.65 1.42
C ARG A 535 -4.96 2.20 0.21
N SER A 536 -4.60 3.48 0.23
CA SER A 536 -3.88 4.14 -0.87
C SER A 536 -2.39 3.77 -1.00
N TYR A 537 -1.96 2.71 -0.32
CA TYR A 537 -0.56 2.29 -0.21
C TYR A 537 -0.30 0.84 0.09
N ARG A 538 0.88 0.43 -0.35
CA ARG A 538 1.34 -0.93 -0.24
C ARG A 538 1.61 -1.26 1.22
N ALA A 539 0.86 -2.23 1.75
CA ALA A 539 1.12 -2.85 3.04
C ALA A 539 1.07 -4.37 2.86
N ARG A 540 2.02 -5.08 3.48
CA ARG A 540 2.17 -6.53 3.34
C ARG A 540 2.20 -7.21 4.70
N TRP A 541 1.44 -8.27 4.86
CA TRP A 541 1.40 -9.04 6.11
C TRP A 541 1.17 -10.52 5.86
N TYR A 542 1.65 -11.33 6.79
CA TYR A 542 1.46 -12.77 6.86
C TYR A 542 0.68 -13.04 8.15
N LEU A 543 -0.48 -13.72 8.05
CA LEU A 543 -1.26 -14.07 9.22
C LEU A 543 -0.85 -15.46 9.70
N ASP A 544 -0.07 -15.45 10.79
CA ASP A 544 0.18 -16.59 11.66
C ASP A 544 -0.80 -16.43 12.82
N HIS A 545 -1.85 -17.26 12.91
CA HIS A 545 -2.82 -17.14 14.00
C HIS A 545 -2.23 -17.60 15.34
#